data_AF-A0A536X4U5-F1
#
_entry.id   AF-A0A536X4U5-F1
#
_cell.length_a   1.000
_cell.length_b   1.000
_cell.length_c   1.000
_cell.angle_alpha   90.00
_cell.angle_beta   90.00
_cell.angle_gamma   90.00
#
_symmetry.space_group_name_H-M   'P 1'
#
loop_
_entity.id
_entity.type
_entity.pdbx_description
1 polymer ?
#
loop_
_entity_poly.entity_id
_entity_poly.type
_entity_poly.pdbx_seq_one_letter_code
_entity_poly.pdbx_strand_id
1 'polypeptide(L)'
;METLSLALGVALPWLLGFSALAALGWPRDDARGNSLPLRIGFGYMLGALVLTLWMRALSALGIAFGWGSIGFPLAATAAGLLFHATRSRHFSPIDSKRVLKALLSPSLPPAQRMLWIALIAWLALRFGLLAAEVAWRPLYPWDAWVQWATKARVWYELGRIVPFVQADAWLAGAAGAYFDASPNYPATVPLLQVWTCIALGRWDDSAMNWPWLAMLISLAAAIYGALRDEGVAALIALLGAYFVASLPLIDVHVALAGYADLPMAVVYTLAALATYRWCLQRDRLDGIVALFLAASCPLIKNPGWIWALTLIPGVVIALMPRRGVRVVAIAFAVIALVALALARTEPVLLGYRLHLDFASGWAQLVKAYFLMGNWNLLFYGAIAILAIGGRRLIEIPLAPLAGITAAGLAFLLFVFAFTQASLWLADLTTANRATLHIAPLLVVLSVLTWHRLSLASPVASGVIAAAPPAA
;
A
#
# COMPACT_ATOMS: atom_id res chain seq x y z
N MET A 1 -22.61 -21.61 7.71
CA MET A 1 -21.35 -21.78 8.48
C MET A 1 -20.15 -21.32 7.64
N GLU A 2 -20.02 -21.72 6.37
CA GLU A 2 -18.89 -21.31 5.49
C GLU A 2 -18.69 -19.80 5.36
N THR A 3 -19.77 -19.03 5.14
CA THR A 3 -19.70 -17.56 5.03
C THR A 3 -19.16 -16.89 6.29
N LEU A 4 -19.52 -17.42 7.47
CA LEU A 4 -19.00 -16.94 8.75
C LEU A 4 -17.51 -17.30 8.90
N SER A 5 -17.11 -18.53 8.55
CA SER A 5 -15.71 -18.95 8.61
C SER A 5 -14.82 -18.12 7.71
N LEU A 6 -15.28 -17.81 6.50
CA LEU A 6 -14.59 -16.93 5.56
C LEU A 6 -14.48 -15.50 6.11
N ALA A 7 -15.58 -14.94 6.62
CA ALA A 7 -15.58 -13.61 7.21
C ALA A 7 -14.62 -13.52 8.41
N LEU A 8 -14.60 -14.54 9.28
CA LEU A 8 -13.66 -14.62 10.40
C LEU A 8 -12.21 -14.78 9.92
N GLY A 9 -11.97 -15.59 8.89
CA GLY A 9 -10.65 -15.78 8.29
C GLY A 9 -10.07 -14.48 7.72
N VAL A 10 -10.89 -13.72 7.00
CA VAL A 10 -10.50 -12.41 6.44
C VAL A 10 -10.39 -11.34 7.54
N ALA A 11 -11.23 -11.39 8.57
CA ALA A 11 -11.19 -10.44 9.68
C ALA A 11 -10.02 -10.68 10.65
N LEU A 12 -9.49 -11.90 10.74
CA LEU A 12 -8.41 -12.25 11.68
C LEU A 12 -7.14 -11.39 11.48
N PRO A 13 -6.59 -11.23 10.26
CA PRO A 13 -5.53 -10.26 10.00
C PRO A 13 -5.85 -8.84 10.51
N TRP A 14 -7.09 -8.38 10.30
CA TRP A 14 -7.52 -7.07 10.76
C TRP A 14 -7.46 -6.96 12.29
N LEU A 15 -8.02 -7.94 12.98
CA LEU A 15 -8.03 -7.99 14.44
C LEU A 15 -6.61 -8.05 15.01
N LEU A 16 -5.74 -8.89 14.42
CA LEU A 16 -4.36 -9.06 14.83
C LEU A 16 -3.56 -7.77 14.68
N GLY A 17 -3.53 -7.16 13.50
CA GLY A 17 -2.74 -5.94 13.33
C GLY A 17 -3.35 -4.73 14.05
N PHE A 18 -4.68 -4.60 14.10
CA PHE A 18 -5.33 -3.56 14.90
C PHE A 18 -4.95 -3.68 16.38
N SER A 19 -5.03 -4.88 16.94
CA SER A 19 -4.70 -5.14 18.35
C SER A 19 -3.23 -4.88 18.65
N ALA A 20 -2.31 -5.25 17.75
CA ALA A 20 -0.89 -4.95 17.87
C ALA A 20 -0.63 -3.44 17.90
N LEU A 21 -1.22 -2.69 16.95
CA LEU A 21 -1.08 -1.23 16.93
C LEU A 21 -1.70 -0.57 18.17
N ALA A 22 -2.86 -1.05 18.62
CA ALA A 22 -3.50 -0.57 19.84
C ALA A 22 -2.66 -0.85 21.09
N ALA A 23 -2.06 -2.04 21.19
CA ALA A 23 -1.18 -2.42 22.29
C ALA A 23 0.09 -1.57 22.32
N LEU A 24 0.67 -1.26 21.16
CA LEU A 24 1.79 -0.33 21.03
C LEU A 24 1.41 1.12 21.39
N GLY A 25 0.11 1.45 21.43
CA GLY A 25 -0.35 2.83 21.56
C GLY A 25 -0.03 3.66 20.32
N TRP A 26 -0.03 3.04 19.13
CA TRP A 26 0.25 3.72 17.86
C TRP A 26 -1.04 4.13 17.14
N PRO A 27 -1.13 5.35 16.58
CA PRO A 27 -0.21 6.48 16.81
C PRO A 27 -0.34 7.01 18.25
N ARG A 28 0.74 7.60 18.77
CA ARG A 28 0.82 8.11 20.16
C ARG A 28 0.00 9.37 20.38
N ASP A 29 0.04 10.29 19.42
CA ASP A 29 -0.73 11.53 19.46
C ASP A 29 -2.09 11.30 18.78
N ASP A 30 -3.16 11.38 19.57
CA ASP A 30 -4.54 11.34 19.07
C ASP A 30 -5.30 12.65 19.33
N ALA A 31 -4.58 13.77 19.30
CA ALA A 31 -5.16 15.10 19.56
C ALA A 31 -6.34 15.44 18.62
N ARG A 32 -6.44 14.76 17.47
CA ARG A 32 -7.45 15.00 16.43
C ARG A 32 -8.47 13.85 16.26
N GLY A 33 -8.40 12.79 17.07
CA GLY A 33 -9.29 11.64 16.96
C GLY A 33 -9.13 10.85 15.65
N ASN A 34 -7.90 10.80 15.10
CA ASN A 34 -7.58 10.18 13.82
C ASN A 34 -6.85 8.84 13.99
N SER A 35 -6.58 8.41 15.22
CA SER A 35 -5.92 7.14 15.52
C SER A 35 -6.69 5.93 14.97
N LEU A 36 -8.03 5.99 14.99
CA LEU A 36 -8.87 4.85 14.62
C LEU A 36 -8.79 4.49 13.13
N PRO A 37 -8.99 5.42 12.15
CA PRO A 37 -8.83 5.09 10.73
C PRO A 37 -7.41 4.63 10.39
N LEU A 38 -6.39 5.17 11.05
CA LEU A 38 -5.00 4.72 10.88
C LEU A 38 -4.80 3.29 11.39
N ARG A 39 -5.26 2.97 12.61
CA ARG A 39 -5.19 1.60 13.15
C ARG A 39 -5.97 0.60 12.31
N ILE A 40 -7.14 0.99 11.81
CA ILE A 40 -7.95 0.19 10.89
C ILE A 40 -7.19 -0.01 9.57
N GLY A 41 -6.70 1.07 8.97
CA GLY A 41 -6.03 1.05 7.68
C GLY A 41 -4.71 0.28 7.69
N PHE A 42 -3.86 0.48 8.69
CA PHE A 42 -2.60 -0.26 8.82
C PHE A 42 -2.80 -1.69 9.36
N GLY A 43 -3.85 -1.89 10.16
CA GLY A 43 -4.10 -3.13 10.90
C GLY A 43 -4.23 -4.35 10.00
N TYR A 44 -5.00 -4.28 8.91
CA TYR A 44 -5.16 -5.42 8.02
C TYR A 44 -3.82 -5.92 7.46
N MET A 45 -3.02 -5.02 6.87
CA MET A 45 -1.78 -5.42 6.22
C MET A 45 -0.71 -5.88 7.22
N LEU A 46 -0.60 -5.20 8.38
CA LEU A 46 0.31 -5.65 9.44
C LEU A 46 -0.06 -7.05 9.94
N GLY A 47 -1.34 -7.30 10.22
CA GLY A 47 -1.76 -8.63 10.66
C GLY A 47 -1.65 -9.69 9.56
N ALA A 48 -1.87 -9.33 8.30
CA ALA A 48 -1.68 -10.24 7.17
C ALA A 48 -0.20 -10.65 7.02
N LEU A 49 0.72 -9.69 7.16
CA LEU A 49 2.16 -9.96 7.16
C LEU A 49 2.56 -10.86 8.34
N VAL A 50 2.13 -10.54 9.56
CA VAL A 50 2.39 -11.37 10.75
C VAL A 50 1.81 -12.78 10.58
N LEU A 51 0.60 -12.91 10.04
CA LEU A 51 -0.01 -14.20 9.76
C LEU A 51 0.84 -15.03 8.81
N THR A 52 1.30 -14.46 7.70
CA THR A 52 2.13 -15.21 6.74
C THR A 52 3.52 -15.54 7.28
N LEU A 53 4.11 -14.67 8.12
CA LEU A 53 5.35 -14.96 8.85
C LEU A 53 5.16 -16.11 9.84
N TRP A 54 4.03 -16.15 10.55
CA TRP A 54 3.67 -17.24 11.43
C TRP A 54 3.52 -18.57 10.67
N MET A 55 2.83 -18.57 9.53
CA MET A 55 2.73 -19.77 8.67
C MET A 55 4.09 -20.26 8.17
N ARG A 56 5.00 -19.35 7.81
CA ARG A 56 6.38 -19.72 7.45
C ARG A 56 7.11 -20.39 8.63
N ALA A 57 6.95 -19.84 9.84
CA ALA A 57 7.53 -20.43 11.05
C ALA A 57 6.96 -21.82 11.35
N LEU A 58 5.64 -22.01 11.26
CA LEU A 58 4.99 -23.32 11.43
C LEU A 58 5.55 -24.35 10.44
N SER A 59 5.66 -23.97 9.16
CA SER A 59 6.20 -24.86 8.14
C SER A 59 7.66 -25.22 8.39
N ALA A 60 8.48 -24.27 8.87
CA ALA A 60 9.87 -24.53 9.23
C ALA A 60 10.00 -25.47 10.44
N LEU A 61 9.02 -25.45 11.35
CA LEU A 61 8.92 -26.33 12.50
C LEU A 61 8.25 -27.69 12.18
N GLY A 62 7.86 -27.93 10.92
CA GLY A 62 7.15 -29.14 10.52
C GLY A 62 5.72 -29.26 11.05
N ILE A 63 5.12 -28.15 11.52
CA ILE A 63 3.75 -28.12 12.03
C ILE A 63 2.79 -27.87 10.86
N ALA A 64 1.84 -28.80 10.67
CA ALA A 64 0.84 -28.70 9.62
C ALA A 64 -0.09 -27.47 9.82
N PHE A 65 -0.49 -26.87 8.71
CA PHE A 65 -1.39 -25.73 8.68
C PHE A 65 -2.83 -26.15 9.00
N GLY A 66 -3.50 -25.38 9.84
CA GLY A 66 -4.89 -25.57 10.20
C GLY A 66 -5.41 -24.51 11.16
N TRP A 67 -6.69 -24.57 11.50
CA TRP A 67 -7.30 -23.67 12.49
C TRP A 67 -6.61 -23.73 13.86
N GLY A 68 -6.21 -24.94 14.27
CA GLY A 68 -5.52 -25.17 15.54
C GLY A 68 -4.13 -24.55 15.62
N SER A 69 -3.36 -24.60 14.53
CA SER A 69 -1.98 -24.11 14.48
C SER A 69 -1.88 -22.63 14.06
N ILE A 70 -2.86 -22.11 13.31
CA ILE A 70 -2.85 -20.74 12.80
C ILE A 70 -3.94 -19.89 13.47
N GLY A 71 -5.20 -20.27 13.30
CA GLY A 71 -6.35 -19.45 13.69
C GLY A 71 -6.42 -19.17 15.19
N PHE A 72 -6.42 -20.22 16.02
CA PHE A 72 -6.54 -20.06 17.48
C PHE A 72 -5.37 -19.32 18.11
N PRO A 73 -4.08 -19.62 17.80
CA PRO A 73 -2.96 -18.89 18.38
C PRO A 73 -2.97 -17.39 18.02
N LEU A 74 -3.30 -17.06 16.77
CA LEU A 74 -3.36 -15.65 16.33
C LEU A 74 -4.56 -14.92 16.93
N ALA A 75 -5.73 -15.57 17.05
CA ALA A 75 -6.90 -14.99 17.70
C ALA A 75 -6.66 -14.76 19.20
N ALA A 76 -6.04 -15.72 19.89
CA ALA A 76 -5.66 -15.60 21.29
C ALA A 76 -4.63 -14.48 21.49
N THR A 77 -3.64 -14.38 20.61
CA THR A 77 -2.65 -13.30 20.61
C THR A 77 -3.33 -11.94 20.45
N ALA A 78 -4.25 -11.81 19.48
CA ALA A 78 -4.97 -10.56 19.27
C ALA A 78 -5.85 -10.17 20.46
N ALA A 79 -6.52 -11.14 21.09
CA ALA A 79 -7.29 -10.92 22.32
C ALA A 79 -6.38 -10.47 23.48
N GLY A 80 -5.23 -11.12 23.66
CA GLY A 80 -4.23 -10.74 24.66
C GLY A 80 -3.67 -9.33 24.45
N LEU A 81 -3.39 -8.96 23.20
CA LEU A 81 -2.93 -7.62 22.83
C LEU A 81 -4.00 -6.55 23.08
N LEU A 82 -5.26 -6.81 22.74
CA LEU A 82 -6.36 -5.89 23.07
C LEU A 82 -6.57 -5.76 24.59
N PHE A 83 -6.48 -6.86 25.32
CA PHE A 83 -6.54 -6.84 26.78
C PHE A 83 -5.39 -6.01 27.36
N HIS A 84 -4.17 -6.16 26.85
CA HIS A 84 -3.05 -5.32 27.24
C HIS A 84 -3.27 -3.85 26.88
N ALA A 85 -3.74 -3.54 25.67
CA ALA A 85 -3.99 -2.18 25.21
C ALA A 85 -5.02 -1.44 26.10
N THR A 86 -6.06 -2.15 26.54
CA THR A 86 -7.09 -1.61 27.43
C THR A 86 -6.57 -1.42 28.86
N ARG A 87 -5.80 -2.38 29.39
CA ARG A 87 -5.14 -2.27 30.70
C ARG A 87 -4.12 -1.14 30.75
N SER A 88 -3.32 -0.97 29.70
CA SER A 88 -2.29 0.07 29.58
C SER A 88 -2.87 1.45 29.23
N ARG A 89 -4.20 1.58 29.09
CA ARG A 89 -4.91 2.82 28.66
C ARG A 89 -4.45 3.36 27.30
N HIS A 90 -3.73 2.57 26.50
CA HIS A 90 -3.38 2.88 25.11
C HIS A 90 -4.58 2.78 24.16
N PHE A 91 -5.63 2.10 24.62
CA PHE A 91 -6.90 1.97 23.93
C PHE A 91 -8.05 2.01 24.93
N SER A 92 -9.06 2.83 24.63
CA SER A 92 -10.28 2.95 25.42
C SER A 92 -11.48 2.73 24.48
N PRO A 93 -12.34 1.73 24.76
CA PRO A 93 -13.56 1.52 23.98
C PRO A 93 -14.51 2.72 24.01
N ILE A 94 -14.50 3.48 25.11
CA ILE A 94 -15.33 4.68 25.27
C ILE A 94 -14.83 5.80 24.36
N ASP A 95 -13.52 6.04 24.32
CA ASP A 95 -12.93 7.05 23.44
C ASP A 95 -13.04 6.65 21.97
N SER A 96 -12.97 5.35 21.69
CA SER A 96 -13.22 4.81 20.35
C SER A 96 -14.64 5.08 19.86
N LYS A 97 -15.66 5.03 20.74
CA LYS A 97 -17.03 5.43 20.38
C LYS A 97 -17.14 6.91 20.07
N ARG A 98 -16.42 7.77 20.80
CA ARG A 98 -16.36 9.22 20.53
C ARG A 98 -15.69 9.51 19.20
N VAL A 99 -14.55 8.87 18.93
CA VAL A 99 -13.84 8.95 17.65
C VAL A 99 -14.72 8.46 16.52
N LEU A 100 -15.36 7.30 16.66
CA LEU A 100 -16.30 6.77 15.66
C LEU A 100 -17.45 7.75 15.39
N LYS A 101 -18.03 8.35 16.44
CA LYS A 101 -19.07 9.38 16.27
C LYS A 101 -18.54 10.60 15.51
N ALA A 102 -17.33 11.06 15.81
CA ALA A 102 -16.70 12.18 15.10
C ALA A 102 -16.42 11.85 13.62
N LEU A 103 -16.06 10.60 13.32
CA LEU A 103 -15.88 10.11 11.96
C LEU A 103 -17.20 10.01 11.18
N LEU A 104 -18.26 9.52 11.84
CA LEU A 104 -19.58 9.36 11.23
C LEU A 104 -20.37 10.68 11.14
N SER A 105 -20.02 11.68 11.94
CA SER A 105 -20.69 12.97 12.00
C SER A 105 -19.67 14.10 12.09
N PRO A 106 -18.86 14.32 11.04
CA PRO A 106 -17.94 15.44 11.02
C PRO A 106 -18.71 16.77 11.02
N SER A 107 -18.17 17.79 11.69
CA SER A 107 -18.72 19.14 11.69
C SER A 107 -18.52 19.80 10.33
N LEU A 108 -19.49 19.61 9.43
CA LEU A 108 -19.48 20.13 8.07
C LEU A 108 -20.73 21.00 7.80
N PRO A 109 -20.63 22.05 6.97
CA PRO A 109 -21.78 22.74 6.43
C PRO A 109 -22.77 21.76 5.74
N PRO A 110 -24.08 22.04 5.70
CA PRO A 110 -25.08 21.10 5.19
C PRO A 110 -24.79 20.53 3.80
N ALA A 111 -24.36 21.37 2.85
CA ALA A 111 -24.01 20.92 1.50
C ALA A 111 -22.78 20.00 1.48
N GLN A 112 -21.74 20.32 2.24
CA GLN A 112 -20.55 19.47 2.38
C GLN A 112 -20.87 18.15 3.09
N ARG A 113 -21.80 18.17 4.05
CA ARG A 113 -22.29 16.97 4.73
C ARG A 113 -23.08 16.06 3.79
N MET A 114 -23.91 16.63 2.90
CA MET A 114 -24.61 15.87 1.87
C MET A 114 -23.63 15.19 0.92
N LEU A 115 -22.63 15.94 0.43
CA LEU A 115 -21.56 15.37 -0.41
C LEU A 115 -20.74 14.30 0.31
N TRP A 116 -20.43 14.51 1.59
CA TRP A 116 -19.77 13.52 2.45
C TRP A 116 -20.54 12.20 2.51
N ILE A 117 -21.85 12.26 2.79
CA ILE A 117 -22.70 11.07 2.84
C ILE A 117 -22.79 10.41 1.46
N ALA A 118 -22.95 11.20 0.39
CA ALA A 118 -22.99 10.68 -0.97
C ALA A 118 -21.69 9.94 -1.35
N LEU A 119 -20.52 10.48 -0.99
CA LEU A 119 -19.23 9.84 -1.24
C LEU A 119 -19.06 8.53 -0.44
N ILE A 120 -19.51 8.48 0.82
CA ILE A 120 -19.49 7.24 1.61
C ILE A 120 -20.41 6.20 0.97
N ALA A 121 -21.63 6.59 0.60
CA ALA A 121 -22.58 5.69 -0.06
C ALA A 121 -22.03 5.17 -1.39
N TRP A 122 -21.36 6.04 -2.16
CA TRP A 122 -20.73 5.67 -3.42
C TRP A 122 -19.56 4.69 -3.22
N LEU A 123 -18.70 4.93 -2.24
CA LEU A 123 -17.62 4.00 -1.88
C LEU A 123 -18.17 2.65 -1.40
N ALA A 124 -19.22 2.66 -0.58
CA ALA A 124 -19.86 1.44 -0.11
C ALA A 124 -20.46 0.65 -1.27
N LEU A 125 -21.15 1.32 -2.20
CA LEU A 125 -21.64 0.71 -3.43
C LEU A 125 -20.48 0.13 -4.26
N ARG A 126 -19.38 0.88 -4.44
CA ARG A 126 -18.21 0.43 -5.19
C ARG A 126 -17.58 -0.82 -4.58
N PHE A 127 -17.36 -0.83 -3.26
CA PHE A 127 -16.85 -2.01 -2.56
C PHE A 127 -17.81 -3.19 -2.59
N GLY A 128 -19.13 -2.95 -2.54
CA GLY A 128 -20.14 -3.98 -2.73
C GLY A 128 -20.11 -4.63 -4.12
N LEU A 129 -19.93 -3.82 -5.17
CA LEU A 129 -19.77 -4.31 -6.54
C LEU A 129 -18.46 -5.11 -6.70
N LEU A 130 -17.36 -4.63 -6.12
CA LEU A 130 -16.09 -5.37 -6.12
C LEU A 130 -16.18 -6.66 -5.30
N ALA A 131 -16.93 -6.66 -4.19
CA ALA A 131 -17.19 -7.87 -3.42
C ALA A 131 -17.96 -8.90 -4.24
N ALA A 132 -18.94 -8.47 -5.04
CA ALA A 132 -19.67 -9.35 -5.96
C ALA A 132 -18.74 -9.95 -7.03
N GLU A 133 -17.84 -9.14 -7.60
CA GLU A 133 -16.81 -9.63 -8.52
C GLU A 133 -15.90 -10.67 -7.86
N VAL A 134 -15.36 -10.38 -6.67
CA VAL A 134 -14.51 -11.31 -5.91
C VAL A 134 -15.25 -12.58 -5.48
N ALA A 135 -16.56 -12.51 -5.26
CA ALA A 135 -17.36 -13.66 -4.83
C ALA A 135 -17.76 -14.61 -5.97
N TRP A 136 -17.89 -14.08 -7.20
CA TRP A 136 -18.43 -14.84 -8.33
C TRP A 136 -17.41 -15.12 -9.43
N ARG A 137 -16.34 -14.33 -9.54
CA ARG A 137 -15.34 -14.53 -10.57
C ARG A 137 -14.37 -15.63 -10.15
N PRO A 138 -14.23 -16.71 -10.93
CA PRO A 138 -13.20 -17.71 -10.67
C PRO A 138 -11.81 -17.11 -10.92
N LEU A 139 -10.77 -17.80 -10.43
CA LEU A 139 -9.39 -17.46 -10.73
C LEU A 139 -9.13 -17.55 -12.24
N TYR A 140 -9.15 -16.40 -12.89
CA TYR A 140 -8.99 -16.21 -14.33
C TYR A 140 -7.65 -15.56 -14.76
N PRO A 141 -7.14 -14.55 -14.04
CA PRO A 141 -6.02 -13.75 -14.54
C PRO A 141 -4.72 -14.54 -14.64
N TRP A 142 -4.01 -14.42 -15.77
CA TRP A 142 -2.85 -15.27 -16.07
C TRP A 142 -1.73 -15.20 -15.03
N ASP A 143 -1.37 -14.01 -14.57
CA ASP A 143 -0.29 -13.85 -13.58
C ASP A 143 -0.68 -14.47 -12.23
N ALA A 144 -1.98 -14.43 -11.88
CA ALA A 144 -2.54 -14.93 -10.64
C ALA A 144 -2.34 -16.45 -10.55
N TRP A 145 -2.74 -17.17 -11.59
CA TRP A 145 -2.65 -18.63 -11.58
C TRP A 145 -1.26 -19.15 -11.92
N VAL A 146 -0.50 -18.49 -12.80
CA VAL A 146 0.83 -18.96 -13.23
C VAL A 146 1.90 -18.77 -12.16
N GLN A 147 1.84 -17.68 -11.37
CA GLN A 147 2.91 -17.30 -10.45
C GLN A 147 2.57 -17.53 -8.97
N TRP A 148 1.27 -17.51 -8.61
CA TRP A 148 0.85 -17.42 -7.21
C TRP A 148 -0.04 -18.58 -6.76
N ALA A 149 -1.16 -18.81 -7.44
CA ALA A 149 -2.18 -19.75 -6.97
C ALA A 149 -1.77 -21.23 -7.14
N THR A 150 -0.91 -21.56 -8.09
CA THR A 150 -0.24 -22.87 -8.21
C THR A 150 0.45 -23.26 -6.90
N LYS A 151 1.24 -22.34 -6.34
CA LYS A 151 1.89 -22.53 -5.03
C LYS A 151 0.87 -22.68 -3.91
N ALA A 152 -0.13 -21.80 -3.90
CA ALA A 152 -1.18 -21.83 -2.88
C ALA A 152 -1.92 -23.17 -2.88
N ARG A 153 -2.24 -23.71 -4.07
CA ARG A 153 -2.95 -24.98 -4.22
C ARG A 153 -2.18 -26.13 -3.60
N VAL A 154 -0.90 -26.28 -3.94
CA VAL A 154 -0.05 -27.35 -3.40
C VAL A 154 0.16 -27.18 -1.89
N TRP A 155 0.43 -25.97 -1.42
CA TRP A 155 0.65 -25.72 0.01
C TRP A 155 -0.60 -25.91 0.86
N TYR A 156 -1.78 -25.64 0.29
CA TYR A 156 -3.06 -25.95 0.91
C TYR A 156 -3.25 -27.46 1.06
N GLU A 157 -3.08 -28.23 -0.03
CA GLU A 157 -3.28 -29.69 -0.02
C GLU A 157 -2.27 -30.41 0.89
N LEU A 158 -1.03 -29.94 0.94
CA LEU A 158 0.00 -30.55 1.79
C LEU A 158 0.04 -29.98 3.21
N GLY A 159 -0.71 -28.92 3.49
CA GLY A 159 -0.73 -28.24 4.79
C GLY A 159 0.63 -27.67 5.22
N ARG A 160 1.54 -27.38 4.29
CA ARG A 160 2.89 -26.84 4.58
C ARG A 160 3.52 -26.25 3.32
N ILE A 161 4.57 -25.45 3.50
CA ILE A 161 5.38 -24.94 2.38
C ILE A 161 6.30 -26.08 1.89
N VAL A 162 6.19 -26.38 0.60
CA VAL A 162 7.09 -27.29 -0.13
C VAL A 162 7.78 -26.54 -1.29
N PRO A 163 8.97 -26.99 -1.72
CA PRO A 163 9.73 -26.30 -2.75
C PRO A 163 9.09 -26.43 -4.14
N PHE A 164 9.37 -25.43 -4.96
CA PHE A 164 9.01 -25.38 -6.37
C PHE A 164 10.25 -25.22 -7.24
N VAL A 165 10.22 -25.79 -8.43
CA VAL A 165 11.31 -25.78 -9.41
C VAL A 165 10.79 -25.41 -10.80
N GLN A 166 11.73 -25.06 -11.69
CA GLN A 166 11.44 -24.80 -13.10
C GLN A 166 11.10 -26.09 -13.87
N ALA A 167 10.57 -25.93 -15.08
CA ALA A 167 10.07 -27.03 -15.89
C ALA A 167 11.16 -28.06 -16.25
N ASP A 168 12.36 -27.60 -16.57
CA ASP A 168 13.52 -28.43 -16.89
C ASP A 168 13.91 -29.35 -15.72
N ALA A 169 14.04 -28.79 -14.52
CA ALA A 169 14.35 -29.55 -13.32
C ALA A 169 13.22 -30.52 -12.94
N TRP A 170 11.96 -30.10 -13.09
CA TRP A 170 10.81 -30.96 -12.82
C TRP A 170 10.72 -32.14 -13.78
N LEU A 171 10.88 -31.90 -15.09
CA LEU A 171 10.90 -32.94 -16.13
C LEU A 171 12.11 -33.87 -16.02
N ALA A 172 13.23 -33.38 -15.50
CA ALA A 172 14.40 -34.19 -15.16
C ALA A 172 14.21 -35.07 -13.91
N GLY A 173 13.03 -35.05 -13.27
CA GLY A 173 12.69 -35.92 -12.15
C GLY A 173 13.09 -35.39 -10.77
N ALA A 174 13.12 -34.06 -10.57
CA ALA A 174 13.37 -33.46 -9.26
C ALA A 174 12.41 -34.00 -8.18
N ALA A 175 12.95 -34.82 -7.26
CA ALA A 175 12.16 -35.43 -6.20
C ALA A 175 11.77 -34.41 -5.13
N GLY A 176 10.53 -34.48 -4.64
CA GLY A 176 10.05 -33.67 -3.52
C GLY A 176 9.80 -32.19 -3.83
N ALA A 177 9.76 -31.81 -5.11
CA ALA A 177 9.44 -30.46 -5.56
C ALA A 177 8.33 -30.48 -6.63
N TYR A 178 7.61 -29.36 -6.73
CA TYR A 178 6.55 -29.16 -7.70
C TYR A 178 6.95 -28.15 -8.77
N PHE A 179 6.29 -28.16 -9.92
CA PHE A 179 6.50 -27.17 -10.97
C PHE A 179 5.77 -25.86 -10.68
N ASP A 180 6.45 -24.74 -10.89
CA ASP A 180 5.87 -23.40 -10.97
C ASP A 180 6.65 -22.60 -12.02
N ALA A 181 5.98 -21.71 -12.77
CA ALA A 181 6.66 -20.89 -13.78
C ALA A 181 7.55 -19.80 -13.16
N SER A 182 7.42 -19.55 -11.87
CA SER A 182 8.10 -18.48 -11.13
C SER A 182 8.44 -18.96 -9.70
N PRO A 183 9.22 -20.04 -9.54
CA PRO A 183 9.40 -20.74 -8.27
C PRO A 183 10.06 -19.84 -7.21
N ASN A 184 10.89 -18.89 -7.64
CA ASN A 184 11.67 -17.99 -6.77
C ASN A 184 10.85 -16.82 -6.20
N TYR A 185 9.58 -16.68 -6.55
CA TYR A 185 8.75 -15.58 -6.06
C TYR A 185 8.33 -15.76 -4.59
N PRO A 186 8.15 -14.67 -3.82
CA PRO A 186 7.90 -14.74 -2.38
C PRO A 186 6.58 -15.42 -2.00
N ALA A 187 6.59 -16.08 -0.84
CA ALA A 187 5.48 -16.89 -0.35
C ALA A 187 4.27 -16.11 0.20
N THR A 188 4.34 -14.78 0.39
CA THR A 188 3.29 -14.04 1.12
C THR A 188 1.94 -14.11 0.41
N VAL A 189 1.90 -13.82 -0.90
CA VAL A 189 0.64 -13.84 -1.66
C VAL A 189 0.00 -15.24 -1.67
N PRO A 190 0.73 -16.33 -1.99
CA PRO A 190 0.15 -17.67 -1.90
C PRO A 190 -0.30 -18.04 -0.48
N LEU A 191 0.42 -17.63 0.57
CA LEU A 191 0.03 -17.94 1.95
C LEU A 191 -1.26 -17.23 2.39
N LEU A 192 -1.55 -16.04 1.85
CA LEU A 192 -2.85 -15.39 2.08
C LEU A 192 -3.98 -16.22 1.48
N GLN A 193 -3.81 -16.72 0.26
CA GLN A 193 -4.78 -17.61 -0.39
C GLN A 193 -4.95 -18.93 0.39
N VAL A 194 -3.84 -19.56 0.81
CA VAL A 194 -3.83 -20.77 1.64
C VAL A 194 -4.61 -20.55 2.93
N TRP A 195 -4.34 -19.47 3.66
CA TRP A 195 -5.06 -19.16 4.89
C TRP A 195 -6.56 -19.00 4.65
N THR A 196 -6.96 -18.31 3.60
CA THR A 196 -8.38 -18.12 3.29
C THR A 196 -9.09 -19.44 3.00
N CYS A 197 -8.46 -20.36 2.26
CA CYS A 197 -9.00 -21.71 2.03
C CYS A 197 -9.00 -22.58 3.29
N ILE A 198 -7.98 -22.49 4.15
CA ILE A 198 -7.98 -23.18 5.46
C ILE A 198 -9.10 -22.66 6.34
N ALA A 199 -9.30 -21.34 6.37
CA ALA A 199 -10.37 -20.73 7.12
C ALA A 199 -11.75 -21.20 6.62
N LEU A 200 -11.92 -21.25 5.30
CA LEU A 200 -13.13 -21.76 4.66
C LEU A 200 -13.36 -23.26 4.91
N GLY A 201 -12.27 -24.04 5.10
CA GLY A 201 -12.31 -25.50 5.27
C GLY A 201 -12.33 -26.28 3.96
N ARG A 202 -12.25 -25.61 2.81
CA ARG A 202 -12.17 -26.18 1.47
C ARG A 202 -11.41 -25.23 0.54
N TRP A 203 -10.89 -25.77 -0.55
CA TRP A 203 -10.41 -24.94 -1.65
C TRP A 203 -11.58 -24.28 -2.38
N ASP A 204 -11.40 -23.04 -2.78
CA ASP A 204 -12.37 -22.28 -3.55
C ASP A 204 -11.62 -21.25 -4.40
N ASP A 205 -11.77 -21.35 -5.72
CA ASP A 205 -11.01 -20.55 -6.69
C ASP A 205 -11.32 -19.05 -6.61
N SER A 206 -12.50 -18.70 -6.10
CA SER A 206 -12.96 -17.34 -5.96
C SER A 206 -12.70 -16.84 -4.54
N ALA A 207 -13.11 -17.60 -3.53
CA ALA A 207 -13.04 -17.16 -2.15
C ALA A 207 -11.62 -16.99 -1.62
N MET A 208 -10.60 -17.67 -2.16
CA MET A 208 -9.21 -17.43 -1.75
C MET A 208 -8.74 -15.98 -1.95
N ASN A 209 -9.47 -15.20 -2.76
CA ASN A 209 -9.12 -13.86 -3.19
C ASN A 209 -9.80 -12.72 -2.41
N TRP A 210 -10.63 -13.02 -1.41
CA TRP A 210 -11.19 -12.00 -0.49
C TRP A 210 -10.16 -11.06 0.17
N PRO A 211 -8.90 -11.47 0.42
CA PRO A 211 -7.89 -10.54 0.90
C PRO A 211 -7.69 -9.27 0.07
N TRP A 212 -7.89 -9.31 -1.25
CA TRP A 212 -7.69 -8.14 -2.12
C TRP A 212 -8.70 -7.02 -1.86
N LEU A 213 -9.96 -7.37 -1.60
CA LEU A 213 -10.97 -6.39 -1.21
C LEU A 213 -10.62 -5.76 0.15
N ALA A 214 -10.21 -6.60 1.12
CA ALA A 214 -9.82 -6.13 2.44
C ALA A 214 -8.61 -5.17 2.37
N MET A 215 -7.64 -5.43 1.48
CA MET A 215 -6.52 -4.53 1.22
C MET A 215 -6.95 -3.18 0.66
N LEU A 216 -7.94 -3.13 -0.25
CA LEU A 216 -8.45 -1.87 -0.78
C LEU A 216 -9.14 -1.04 0.30
N ILE A 217 -9.98 -1.67 1.12
CA ILE A 217 -10.66 -1.00 2.26
C ILE A 217 -9.61 -0.48 3.25
N SER A 218 -8.59 -1.28 3.53
CA SER A 218 -7.45 -0.94 4.40
C SER A 218 -6.67 0.26 3.86
N LEU A 219 -6.37 0.27 2.56
CA LEU A 219 -5.69 1.39 1.90
C LEU A 219 -6.51 2.68 1.96
N ALA A 220 -7.81 2.62 1.66
CA ALA A 220 -8.69 3.78 1.74
C ALA A 220 -8.77 4.36 3.16
N ALA A 221 -8.91 3.49 4.18
CA ALA A 221 -8.93 3.90 5.58
C ALA A 221 -7.59 4.52 6.02
N ALA A 222 -6.46 3.95 5.60
CA ALA A 222 -5.13 4.46 5.92
C ALA A 222 -4.88 5.83 5.29
N ILE A 223 -5.25 6.03 4.03
CA ILE A 223 -5.11 7.31 3.33
C ILE A 223 -5.98 8.38 3.98
N TYR A 224 -7.25 8.05 4.25
CA TYR A 224 -8.14 8.96 4.96
C TYR A 224 -7.53 9.37 6.31
N GLY A 225 -7.10 8.39 7.11
CA GLY A 225 -6.46 8.64 8.41
C GLY A 225 -5.19 9.49 8.31
N ALA A 226 -4.31 9.21 7.34
CA ALA A 226 -3.06 9.94 7.16
C ALA A 226 -3.29 11.39 6.73
N LEU A 227 -4.22 11.64 5.81
CA LEU A 227 -4.58 12.99 5.39
C LEU A 227 -5.22 13.78 6.55
N ARG A 228 -6.11 13.14 7.32
CA ARG A 228 -6.70 13.75 8.52
C ARG A 228 -5.65 14.11 9.57
N ASP A 229 -4.63 13.28 9.74
CA ASP A 229 -3.54 13.52 10.68
C ASP A 229 -2.77 14.80 10.35
N GLU A 230 -2.54 15.06 9.06
CA GLU A 230 -1.93 16.29 8.54
C GLU A 230 -2.84 17.54 8.67
N GLY A 231 -4.11 17.37 9.07
CA GLY A 231 -5.05 18.47 9.27
C GLY A 231 -5.92 18.78 8.06
N VAL A 232 -5.87 17.94 7.03
CA VAL A 232 -6.76 18.03 5.88
C VAL A 232 -8.20 17.87 6.36
N ALA A 233 -9.10 18.79 5.97
CA ALA A 233 -10.51 18.74 6.32
C ALA A 233 -11.14 17.39 5.94
N ALA A 234 -12.13 16.93 6.72
CA ALA A 234 -12.70 15.59 6.58
C ALA A 234 -13.08 15.27 5.13
N LEU A 235 -13.91 16.10 4.52
CA LEU A 235 -14.36 15.93 3.13
C LEU A 235 -13.21 15.80 2.13
N ILE A 236 -12.16 16.60 2.25
CA ILE A 236 -11.02 16.56 1.33
C ILE A 236 -10.19 15.29 1.57
N ALA A 237 -10.04 14.84 2.82
CA ALA A 237 -9.39 13.57 3.14
C ALA A 237 -10.17 12.37 2.57
N LEU A 238 -11.51 12.40 2.63
CA LEU A 238 -12.35 11.36 2.02
C LEU A 238 -12.28 11.39 0.49
N LEU A 239 -12.21 12.58 -0.12
CA LEU A 239 -11.95 12.70 -1.56
C LEU A 239 -10.59 12.09 -1.93
N GLY A 240 -9.54 12.30 -1.12
CA GLY A 240 -8.24 11.66 -1.33
C GLY A 240 -8.30 10.14 -1.27
N ALA A 241 -9.01 9.58 -0.28
CA ALA A 241 -9.25 8.14 -0.19
C ALA A 241 -10.08 7.63 -1.39
N TYR A 242 -11.12 8.35 -1.78
CA TYR A 242 -11.95 8.05 -2.95
C TYR A 242 -11.15 8.06 -4.25
N PHE A 243 -10.28 9.05 -4.47
CA PHE A 243 -9.46 9.13 -5.68
C PHE A 243 -8.56 7.92 -5.85
N VAL A 244 -8.04 7.33 -4.76
CA VAL A 244 -7.29 6.06 -4.83
C VAL A 244 -8.23 4.87 -5.02
N ALA A 245 -9.28 4.77 -4.22
CA ALA A 245 -10.22 3.64 -4.22
C ALA A 245 -11.14 3.58 -5.46
N SER A 246 -11.04 4.55 -6.36
CA SER A 246 -11.75 4.61 -7.64
C SER A 246 -10.82 4.52 -8.85
N LEU A 247 -9.51 4.33 -8.65
CA LEU A 247 -8.58 4.13 -9.76
C LEU A 247 -8.95 2.83 -10.49
N PRO A 248 -9.29 2.87 -11.79
CA PRO A 248 -9.75 1.69 -12.50
C PRO A 248 -8.77 0.53 -12.44
N LEU A 249 -7.46 0.81 -12.51
CA LEU A 249 -6.46 -0.25 -12.42
C LEU A 249 -6.37 -0.90 -11.03
N ILE A 250 -6.56 -0.14 -9.95
CA ILE A 250 -6.62 -0.71 -8.58
C ILE A 250 -7.85 -1.60 -8.47
N ASP A 251 -9.01 -1.14 -8.94
CA ASP A 251 -10.26 -1.87 -8.89
C ASP A 251 -10.22 -3.14 -9.75
N VAL A 252 -9.56 -3.10 -10.91
CA VAL A 252 -9.29 -4.30 -11.71
C VAL A 252 -8.47 -5.31 -10.92
N HIS A 253 -7.46 -4.89 -10.15
CA HIS A 253 -6.68 -5.80 -9.30
C HIS A 253 -7.46 -6.35 -8.11
N VAL A 254 -8.56 -5.72 -7.70
CA VAL A 254 -9.50 -6.31 -6.74
C VAL A 254 -10.47 -7.27 -7.42
N ALA A 255 -11.09 -6.86 -8.53
CA ALA A 255 -12.08 -7.68 -9.23
C ALA A 255 -11.47 -8.96 -9.82
N LEU A 256 -10.24 -8.88 -10.34
CA LEU A 256 -9.50 -10.01 -10.89
C LEU A 256 -8.72 -10.78 -9.82
N ALA A 257 -8.17 -10.07 -8.83
CA ALA A 257 -7.42 -10.57 -7.68
C ALA A 257 -6.33 -11.62 -7.96
N GLY A 258 -5.67 -12.09 -6.90
CA GLY A 258 -4.57 -13.06 -6.97
C GLY A 258 -3.21 -12.47 -7.37
N TYR A 259 -3.13 -11.21 -7.80
CA TYR A 259 -1.88 -10.54 -8.18
C TYR A 259 -1.16 -9.94 -6.97
N ALA A 260 0.18 -9.96 -6.97
CA ALA A 260 0.97 -9.29 -5.93
C ALA A 260 1.04 -7.76 -6.05
N ASP A 261 0.60 -7.16 -7.16
CA ASP A 261 0.76 -5.72 -7.41
C ASP A 261 -0.05 -4.85 -6.43
N LEU A 262 -1.31 -5.23 -6.12
CA LEU A 262 -2.10 -4.52 -5.12
C LEU A 262 -1.54 -4.69 -3.69
N PRO A 263 -1.23 -5.91 -3.20
CA PRO A 263 -0.52 -6.09 -1.94
C PRO A 263 0.75 -5.23 -1.85
N MET A 264 1.52 -5.17 -2.94
CA MET A 264 2.74 -4.39 -3.00
C MET A 264 2.48 -2.88 -2.89
N ALA A 265 1.49 -2.38 -3.64
CA ALA A 265 1.08 -0.99 -3.58
C ALA A 265 0.61 -0.57 -2.18
N VAL A 266 -0.15 -1.44 -1.51
CA VAL A 266 -0.66 -1.19 -0.16
C VAL A 266 0.50 -1.19 0.83
N VAL A 267 1.34 -2.22 0.87
CA VAL A 267 2.50 -2.29 1.79
C VAL A 267 3.42 -1.09 1.58
N TYR A 268 3.77 -0.78 0.34
CA TYR A 268 4.67 0.33 0.02
C TYR A 268 4.06 1.69 0.40
N THR A 269 2.76 1.91 0.12
CA THR A 269 2.06 3.14 0.51
C THR A 269 2.06 3.30 2.03
N LEU A 270 1.72 2.24 2.78
CA LEU A 270 1.74 2.28 4.24
C LEU A 270 3.15 2.52 4.78
N ALA A 271 4.18 1.90 4.19
CA ALA A 271 5.58 2.11 4.57
C ALA A 271 6.00 3.57 4.36
N ALA A 272 5.64 4.15 3.21
CA ALA A 272 5.93 5.55 2.90
C ALA A 272 5.16 6.52 3.81
N LEU A 273 3.89 6.25 4.12
CA LEU A 273 3.11 7.06 5.06
C LEU A 273 3.67 7.00 6.49
N ALA A 274 4.05 5.82 6.97
CA ALA A 274 4.69 5.68 8.29
C ALA A 274 6.09 6.35 8.31
N THR A 275 6.86 6.23 7.22
CA THR A 275 8.15 6.93 7.08
C THR A 275 7.94 8.44 7.10
N TYR A 276 6.94 8.95 6.38
CA TYR A 276 6.57 10.36 6.36
C TYR A 276 6.18 10.88 7.75
N ARG A 277 5.32 10.14 8.47
CA ARG A 277 4.98 10.46 9.86
C ARG A 277 6.21 10.51 10.75
N TRP A 278 7.09 9.52 10.67
CA TRP A 278 8.36 9.53 11.40
C TRP A 278 9.23 10.74 11.05
N CYS A 279 9.31 11.11 9.76
CA CYS A 279 10.07 12.29 9.33
C CYS A 279 9.58 13.59 10.00
N LEU A 280 8.27 13.71 10.21
CA LEU A 280 7.65 14.90 10.81
C LEU A 280 7.65 14.86 12.34
N GLN A 281 7.23 13.75 12.94
CA GLN A 281 6.96 13.62 14.37
C GLN A 281 8.17 13.09 15.15
N ARG A 282 9.11 12.41 14.47
CA ARG A 282 10.25 11.70 15.07
C ARG A 282 9.86 10.68 16.13
N ASP A 283 8.62 10.21 16.09
CA ASP A 283 8.16 9.20 17.02
C ASP A 283 8.75 7.82 16.66
N ARG A 284 9.30 7.14 17.66
CA ARG A 284 9.94 5.84 17.47
C ARG A 284 8.98 4.76 16.94
N LEU A 285 7.69 4.82 17.28
CA LEU A 285 6.73 3.81 16.85
C LEU A 285 6.40 3.97 15.37
N ASP A 286 6.30 5.21 14.87
CA ASP A 286 6.21 5.45 13.41
C ASP A 286 7.42 4.84 12.69
N GLY A 287 8.62 5.00 13.24
CA GLY A 287 9.85 4.42 12.70
C GLY A 287 9.84 2.88 12.70
N ILE A 288 9.36 2.25 13.77
CA ILE A 288 9.23 0.79 13.87
C ILE A 288 8.22 0.26 12.85
N VAL A 289 7.04 0.89 12.75
CA VAL A 289 6.00 0.50 11.78
C VAL A 289 6.52 0.69 10.35
N ALA A 290 7.19 1.81 10.07
CA ALA A 290 7.81 2.09 8.78
C ALA A 290 8.84 1.02 8.40
N LEU A 291 9.76 0.70 9.31
CA LEU A 291 10.81 -0.29 9.07
C LEU A 291 10.23 -1.69 8.85
N PHE A 292 9.24 -2.11 9.64
CA PHE A 292 8.58 -3.39 9.46
C PHE A 292 7.92 -3.50 8.08
N LEU A 293 7.19 -2.47 7.65
CA LEU A 293 6.53 -2.44 6.33
C LEU A 293 7.54 -2.35 5.18
N ALA A 294 8.61 -1.57 5.33
CA ALA A 294 9.70 -1.49 4.36
C ALA A 294 10.40 -2.84 4.20
N ALA A 295 10.74 -3.50 5.30
CA ALA A 295 11.34 -4.84 5.30
C ALA A 295 10.40 -5.92 4.76
N SER A 296 9.08 -5.66 4.74
CA SER A 296 8.08 -6.55 4.18
C SER A 296 7.90 -6.40 2.67
N CYS A 297 8.34 -5.30 2.05
CA CYS A 297 8.23 -5.10 0.60
C CYS A 297 8.87 -6.26 -0.21
N PRO A 298 10.10 -6.73 0.08
CA PRO A 298 10.68 -7.90 -0.58
C PRO A 298 9.92 -9.20 -0.37
N LEU A 299 9.15 -9.30 0.72
CA LEU A 299 8.34 -10.49 1.01
C LEU A 299 7.08 -10.55 0.14
N ILE A 300 6.72 -9.48 -0.56
CA ILE A 300 5.57 -9.44 -1.47
C ILE A 300 5.97 -9.78 -2.90
N LYS A 301 7.01 -9.12 -3.43
CA LYS A 301 7.46 -9.27 -4.82
C LYS A 301 8.96 -8.96 -4.94
N ASN A 302 9.64 -9.56 -5.91
CA ASN A 302 11.09 -9.36 -6.11
C ASN A 302 11.53 -7.89 -6.23
N PRO A 303 10.81 -7.01 -6.98
CA PRO A 303 11.16 -5.58 -7.03
C PRO A 303 10.99 -4.85 -5.69
N GLY A 304 10.41 -5.50 -4.67
CA GLY A 304 10.17 -4.91 -3.36
C GLY A 304 11.42 -4.50 -2.61
N TRP A 305 12.58 -5.07 -2.93
CA TRP A 305 13.86 -4.53 -2.47
C TRP A 305 14.07 -3.10 -2.93
N ILE A 306 13.84 -2.82 -4.21
CA ILE A 306 14.07 -1.49 -4.78
C ILE A 306 13.04 -0.50 -4.24
N TRP A 307 11.77 -0.90 -4.14
CA TRP A 307 10.73 -0.08 -3.51
C TRP A 307 11.01 0.23 -2.03
N ALA A 308 11.62 -0.67 -1.26
CA ALA A 308 12.03 -0.33 0.11
C ALA A 308 13.14 0.75 0.10
N LEU A 309 14.08 0.67 -0.84
CA LEU A 309 15.16 1.65 -0.98
C LEU A 309 14.66 3.04 -1.41
N THR A 310 13.53 3.14 -2.12
CA THR A 310 12.95 4.46 -2.50
C THR A 310 12.42 5.24 -1.28
N LEU A 311 12.37 4.64 -0.09
CA LEU A 311 12.06 5.35 1.17
C LEU A 311 13.25 6.19 1.69
N ILE A 312 14.49 5.81 1.34
CA ILE A 312 15.72 6.42 1.88
C ILE A 312 15.80 7.93 1.63
N PRO A 313 15.47 8.47 0.44
CA PRO A 313 15.51 9.91 0.21
C PRO A 313 14.67 10.71 1.21
N GLY A 314 13.50 10.20 1.62
CA GLY A 314 12.67 10.83 2.64
C GLY A 314 13.38 10.89 3.99
N VAL A 315 14.04 9.79 4.38
CA VAL A 315 14.83 9.70 5.62
C VAL A 315 16.02 10.67 5.61
N VAL A 316 16.76 10.75 4.50
CA VAL A 316 17.90 11.67 4.35
C VAL A 316 17.44 13.13 4.46
N ILE A 317 16.34 13.49 3.77
CA ILE A 317 15.77 14.83 3.85
C ILE A 317 15.41 15.19 5.28
N ALA A 318 14.76 14.26 5.98
CA ALA A 318 14.42 14.45 7.38
C ALA A 318 15.68 14.62 8.24
N LEU A 319 16.66 13.72 8.15
CA LEU A 319 17.88 13.79 8.98
C LEU A 319 18.76 15.02 8.69
N MET A 320 18.63 15.63 7.51
CA MET A 320 19.40 16.80 7.11
C MET A 320 18.51 17.98 6.66
N PRO A 321 17.69 18.61 7.53
CA PRO A 321 16.64 19.56 7.09
C PRO A 321 17.12 20.73 6.22
N ARG A 322 18.37 21.19 6.42
CA ARG A 322 18.95 22.33 5.67
C ARG A 322 19.58 21.95 4.33
N ARG A 323 20.03 20.70 4.17
CA ARG A 323 20.85 20.25 3.01
C ARG A 323 20.31 19.00 2.33
N GLY A 324 19.36 18.32 2.95
CA GLY A 324 18.91 16.98 2.57
C GLY A 324 18.32 16.93 1.17
N VAL A 325 17.50 17.92 0.79
CA VAL A 325 16.99 18.05 -0.59
C VAL A 325 18.14 18.15 -1.59
N ARG A 326 19.16 18.96 -1.30
CA ARG A 326 20.34 19.11 -2.17
C ARG A 326 21.17 17.82 -2.22
N VAL A 327 21.38 17.15 -1.09
CA VAL A 327 22.10 15.86 -1.02
C VAL A 327 21.38 14.80 -1.84
N VAL A 328 20.06 14.69 -1.68
CA VAL A 328 19.22 13.75 -2.45
C VAL A 328 19.27 14.08 -3.94
N ALA A 329 19.16 15.35 -4.33
CA ALA A 329 19.25 15.74 -5.74
C ALA A 329 20.63 15.39 -6.35
N ILE A 330 21.72 15.65 -5.63
CA ILE A 330 23.07 15.27 -6.04
C ILE A 330 23.18 13.74 -6.14
N ALA A 331 22.66 13.00 -5.16
CA ALA A 331 22.68 11.54 -5.17
C ALA A 331 21.93 10.98 -6.38
N PHE A 332 20.75 11.51 -6.72
CA PHE A 332 20.03 11.12 -7.94
C PHE A 332 20.84 11.38 -9.19
N ALA A 333 21.48 12.56 -9.31
CA ALA A 333 22.32 12.88 -10.47
C ALA A 333 23.51 11.92 -10.59
N VAL A 334 24.18 11.61 -9.48
CA VAL A 334 25.31 10.66 -9.44
C VAL A 334 24.84 9.25 -9.80
N ILE A 335 23.73 8.78 -9.23
CA ILE A 335 23.17 7.44 -9.53
C ILE A 335 22.80 7.36 -11.01
N ALA A 336 22.16 8.37 -11.58
CA ALA A 336 21.83 8.41 -12.99
C ALA A 336 23.09 8.33 -13.88
N LEU A 337 24.14 9.08 -13.55
CA LEU A 337 25.42 9.04 -14.27
C LEU A 337 26.11 7.67 -14.17
N VAL A 338 26.16 7.08 -12.97
CA VAL A 338 26.72 5.74 -12.75
C VAL A 338 25.92 4.70 -13.52
N ALA A 339 24.60 4.79 -13.51
CA ALA A 339 23.74 3.86 -14.21
C ALA A 339 23.89 3.96 -15.73
N LEU A 340 24.03 5.17 -16.28
CA LEU A 340 24.37 5.39 -17.69
C LEU A 340 25.77 4.85 -18.04
N ALA A 341 26.75 5.00 -17.15
CA ALA A 341 28.09 4.44 -17.35
C ALA A 341 28.07 2.91 -17.34
N LEU A 342 27.38 2.29 -16.37
CA LEU A 342 27.20 0.84 -16.27
C LEU A 342 26.43 0.26 -17.45
N ALA A 343 25.41 0.97 -17.95
CA ALA A 343 24.64 0.53 -19.10
C ALA A 343 25.49 0.36 -20.38
N ARG A 344 26.70 0.91 -20.45
CA ARG A 344 27.68 0.66 -21.53
C ARG A 344 28.23 -0.76 -21.55
N THR A 345 28.26 -1.42 -20.39
CA THR A 345 28.81 -2.79 -20.25
C THR A 345 27.72 -3.85 -20.18
N GLU A 346 26.47 -3.47 -20.43
CA GLU A 346 25.27 -4.31 -20.39
C GLU A 346 25.17 -5.31 -19.21
N PRO A 347 25.44 -4.88 -17.96
CA PRO A 347 25.42 -5.80 -16.83
C PRO A 347 23.99 -6.26 -16.53
N VAL A 348 23.86 -7.47 -15.98
CA VAL A 348 22.58 -7.98 -15.46
C VAL A 348 22.50 -7.68 -13.97
N LEU A 349 21.54 -6.85 -13.57
CA LEU A 349 21.28 -6.49 -12.18
C LEU A 349 19.86 -6.95 -11.79
N LEU A 350 19.75 -7.79 -10.76
CA LEU A 350 18.45 -8.29 -10.26
C LEU A 350 17.57 -8.92 -11.36
N GLY A 351 18.19 -9.57 -12.34
CA GLY A 351 17.52 -10.18 -13.50
C GLY A 351 17.20 -9.22 -14.65
N TYR A 352 17.54 -7.93 -14.54
CA TYR A 352 17.37 -6.94 -15.60
C TYR A 352 18.72 -6.65 -16.27
N ARG A 353 18.80 -6.88 -17.59
CA ARG A 353 19.93 -6.40 -18.39
C ARG A 353 19.79 -4.91 -18.62
N LEU A 354 20.81 -4.18 -18.20
CA LEU A 354 20.96 -2.75 -18.49
C LEU A 354 21.41 -2.55 -19.93
N HIS A 355 20.92 -1.51 -20.59
CA HIS A 355 21.41 -1.11 -21.91
C HIS A 355 21.28 0.41 -22.08
N LEU A 356 22.07 0.98 -23.00
CA LEU A 356 22.02 2.40 -23.33
C LEU A 356 21.09 2.74 -24.49
N ASP A 357 20.55 1.73 -25.17
CA ASP A 357 19.59 1.95 -26.22
C ASP A 357 18.31 2.49 -25.60
N PHE A 358 18.09 3.79 -25.75
CA PHE A 358 16.85 4.44 -25.35
C PHE A 358 15.74 3.96 -26.27
N ALA A 359 15.13 2.83 -25.91
CA ALA A 359 13.97 2.29 -26.60
C ALA A 359 12.77 3.20 -26.31
N SER A 360 12.42 4.07 -27.26
CA SER A 360 11.41 5.12 -27.06
C SER A 360 9.99 4.56 -27.03
N GLY A 361 9.60 3.92 -25.93
CA GLY A 361 8.22 3.52 -25.62
C GLY A 361 7.35 4.68 -25.07
N TRP A 362 7.73 5.93 -25.31
CA TRP A 362 7.07 7.10 -24.72
C TRP A 362 5.62 7.24 -25.17
N ALA A 363 5.34 6.93 -26.43
CA ALA A 363 3.97 6.93 -26.94
C ALA A 363 3.08 5.93 -26.18
N GLN A 364 3.65 4.78 -25.81
CA GLN A 364 2.99 3.72 -25.05
C GLN A 364 2.77 4.14 -23.60
N LEU A 365 3.74 4.81 -22.97
CA LEU A 365 3.58 5.39 -21.65
C LEU A 365 2.53 6.50 -21.63
N VAL A 366 2.51 7.38 -22.63
CA VAL A 366 1.47 8.41 -22.79
C VAL A 366 0.10 7.74 -22.94
N LYS A 367 -0.01 6.71 -23.78
CA LYS A 367 -1.25 5.95 -23.96
C LYS A 367 -1.71 5.32 -22.64
N ALA A 368 -0.81 4.65 -21.91
CA ALA A 368 -1.10 4.00 -20.64
C ALA A 368 -1.58 4.98 -19.57
N TYR A 369 -0.92 6.12 -19.43
CA TYR A 369 -1.17 7.06 -18.35
C TYR A 369 -2.30 8.06 -18.64
N PHE A 370 -2.49 8.44 -19.90
CA PHE A 370 -3.39 9.54 -20.25
C PHE A 370 -4.59 9.13 -21.12
N LEU A 371 -4.50 8.05 -21.91
CA LEU A 371 -5.49 7.75 -22.95
C LEU A 371 -6.31 6.47 -22.70
N MET A 372 -5.78 5.49 -21.95
CA MET A 372 -6.47 4.21 -21.70
C MET A 372 -7.51 4.25 -20.57
N GLY A 373 -7.66 5.37 -19.87
CA GLY A 373 -8.59 5.49 -18.75
C GLY A 373 -8.19 4.70 -17.49
N ASN A 374 -7.05 3.99 -17.48
CA ASN A 374 -6.58 3.18 -16.35
C ASN A 374 -6.43 3.95 -15.02
N TRP A 375 -6.26 5.27 -15.11
CA TRP A 375 -5.89 6.15 -14.01
C TRP A 375 -6.86 7.31 -13.80
N ASN A 376 -8.04 7.28 -14.43
CA ASN A 376 -8.96 8.42 -14.49
C ASN A 376 -8.21 9.71 -14.86
N LEU A 377 -8.31 10.74 -14.01
CA LEU A 377 -7.66 12.04 -14.17
C LEU A 377 -6.38 12.17 -13.32
N LEU A 378 -5.85 11.10 -12.73
CA LEU A 378 -4.73 11.14 -11.78
C LEU A 378 -3.53 11.94 -12.33
N PHE A 379 -3.01 11.55 -13.49
CA PHE A 379 -1.81 12.17 -14.03
C PHE A 379 -2.04 13.61 -14.48
N TYR A 380 -3.22 13.90 -15.05
CA TYR A 380 -3.61 15.27 -15.38
C TYR A 380 -3.67 16.16 -14.13
N GLY A 381 -4.31 15.67 -13.06
CA GLY A 381 -4.41 16.37 -11.79
C GLY A 381 -3.06 16.54 -11.10
N ALA A 382 -2.22 15.50 -11.09
CA ALA A 382 -0.88 15.56 -10.51
C ALA A 382 0.01 16.59 -11.22
N ILE A 383 -0.05 16.66 -12.56
CA ILE A 383 0.67 17.68 -13.34
C ILE A 383 0.13 19.08 -13.04
N ALA A 384 -1.19 19.27 -12.99
CA ALA A 384 -1.78 20.57 -12.67
C ALA A 384 -1.39 21.05 -11.27
N ILE A 385 -1.45 20.18 -10.27
CA ILE A 385 -1.02 20.48 -8.89
C ILE A 385 0.49 20.76 -8.83
N LEU A 386 1.31 20.01 -9.57
CA LEU A 386 2.74 20.25 -9.66
C LEU A 386 3.04 21.62 -10.31
N ALA A 387 2.30 22.00 -11.35
CA ALA A 387 2.48 23.29 -12.04
C ALA A 387 2.15 24.48 -11.12
N ILE A 388 1.09 24.36 -10.32
CA ILE A 388 0.63 25.46 -9.43
C ILE A 388 1.38 25.46 -8.09
N GLY A 389 1.69 24.28 -7.55
CA GLY A 389 2.18 24.09 -6.19
C GLY A 389 3.55 23.43 -6.07
N GLY A 390 4.27 23.20 -7.17
CA GLY A 390 5.53 22.45 -7.15
C GLY A 390 6.60 23.02 -6.23
N ARG A 391 6.62 24.35 -6.01
CA ARG A 391 7.52 25.00 -5.04
C ARG A 391 7.27 24.56 -3.60
N ARG A 392 6.07 24.09 -3.26
CA ARG A 392 5.74 23.57 -1.92
C ARG A 392 6.38 22.20 -1.68
N LEU A 393 6.73 21.45 -2.73
CA LEU A 393 7.31 20.11 -2.61
C LEU A 393 8.71 20.12 -2.00
N ILE A 394 9.43 21.23 -2.04
CA ILE A 394 10.75 21.37 -1.42
C ILE A 394 10.68 21.89 0.03
N GLU A 395 9.49 22.26 0.52
CA GLU A 395 9.31 22.70 1.89
C GLU A 395 9.39 21.51 2.85
N ILE A 396 10.00 21.71 4.02
CA ILE A 396 10.28 20.66 5.01
C ILE A 396 9.06 19.75 5.28
N PRO A 397 7.81 20.24 5.40
CA PRO A 397 6.68 19.37 5.66
C PRO A 397 6.39 18.40 4.51
N LEU A 398 6.66 18.73 3.25
CA LEU A 398 6.35 17.86 2.10
C LEU A 398 7.59 17.20 1.48
N ALA A 399 8.77 17.79 1.67
CA ALA A 399 10.01 17.36 1.04
C ALA A 399 10.35 15.88 1.27
N PRO A 400 10.16 15.28 2.47
CA PRO A 400 10.39 13.86 2.65
C PRO A 400 9.51 12.99 1.74
N LEU A 401 8.20 13.25 1.69
CA LEU A 401 7.25 12.47 0.87
C LEU A 401 7.45 12.74 -0.63
N ALA A 402 7.79 13.98 -1.00
CA ALA A 402 8.14 14.33 -2.36
C ALA A 402 9.42 13.59 -2.81
N GLY A 403 10.43 13.49 -1.95
CA GLY A 403 11.66 12.73 -2.20
C GLY A 403 11.40 11.24 -2.40
N ILE A 404 10.56 10.62 -1.56
CA ILE A 404 10.13 9.22 -1.70
C ILE A 404 9.39 9.00 -3.02
N THR A 405 8.44 9.89 -3.33
CA THR A 405 7.65 9.81 -4.57
C THR A 405 8.52 9.98 -5.80
N ALA A 406 9.43 10.96 -5.79
CA ALA A 406 10.40 11.18 -6.88
C ALA A 406 11.32 9.97 -7.07
N ALA A 407 11.76 9.33 -5.98
CA ALA A 407 12.56 8.10 -6.05
C ALA A 407 11.81 6.96 -6.73
N GLY A 408 10.54 6.75 -6.38
CA GLY A 408 9.68 5.75 -7.02
C GLY A 408 9.46 6.02 -8.50
N LEU A 409 9.19 7.28 -8.88
CA LEU A 409 9.06 7.67 -10.28
C LEU A 409 10.38 7.52 -11.06
N ALA A 410 11.51 7.90 -10.47
CA ALA A 410 12.83 7.74 -11.07
C ALA A 410 13.17 6.26 -11.27
N PHE A 411 12.82 5.40 -10.32
CA PHE A 411 12.95 3.95 -10.47
C PHE A 411 12.16 3.42 -11.67
N LEU A 412 10.88 3.78 -11.80
CA LEU A 412 10.06 3.36 -12.94
C LEU A 412 10.61 3.89 -14.28
N LEU A 413 10.97 5.17 -14.31
CA LEU A 413 11.58 5.80 -15.48
C LEU A 413 12.83 5.03 -15.91
N PHE A 414 13.70 4.73 -14.94
CA PHE A 414 14.96 4.05 -15.20
C PHE A 414 14.75 2.63 -15.74
N VAL A 415 13.89 1.84 -15.09
CA VAL A 415 13.60 0.46 -15.52
C VAL A 415 13.02 0.44 -16.93
N PHE A 416 12.06 1.33 -17.23
CA PHE A 416 11.41 1.33 -18.55
C PHE A 416 12.24 1.96 -19.67
N ALA A 417 13.20 2.82 -19.35
CA ALA A 417 14.04 3.47 -20.35
C ALA A 417 15.37 2.74 -20.62
N PHE A 418 15.95 2.07 -19.63
CA PHE A 418 17.33 1.56 -19.69
C PHE A 418 17.47 0.05 -19.40
N THR A 419 16.36 -0.70 -19.40
CA THR A 419 16.41 -2.16 -19.27
C THR A 419 15.53 -2.83 -20.31
N GLN A 420 15.72 -4.15 -20.47
CA GLN A 420 14.88 -5.03 -21.29
C GLN A 420 13.37 -4.94 -20.97
N ALA A 421 12.99 -4.35 -19.82
CA ALA A 421 11.59 -4.06 -19.49
C ALA A 421 10.93 -3.06 -20.45
N SER A 422 11.71 -2.30 -21.21
CA SER A 422 11.23 -1.45 -22.31
C SER A 422 10.46 -2.26 -23.37
N LEU A 423 10.84 -3.51 -23.62
CA LEU A 423 10.13 -4.41 -24.53
C LEU A 423 8.70 -4.71 -24.04
N TRP A 424 8.51 -4.75 -22.72
CA TRP A 424 7.21 -5.00 -22.11
C TRP A 424 6.30 -3.75 -22.09
N LEU A 425 6.79 -2.60 -22.56
CA LEU A 425 5.94 -1.43 -22.83
C LEU A 425 5.04 -1.65 -24.03
N ALA A 426 5.40 -2.53 -24.97
CA ALA A 426 4.62 -2.82 -26.16
C ALA A 426 3.20 -3.30 -25.81
N ASP A 427 3.09 -4.16 -24.80
CA ASP A 427 1.82 -4.75 -24.37
C ASP A 427 1.11 -3.94 -23.27
N LEU A 428 1.71 -2.84 -22.80
CA LEU A 428 1.17 -1.90 -21.79
C LEU A 428 0.87 -2.51 -20.40
N THR A 429 0.99 -3.83 -20.24
CA THR A 429 0.64 -4.56 -19.01
C THR A 429 1.61 -4.24 -17.89
N THR A 430 2.92 -4.33 -18.15
CA THR A 430 3.95 -4.14 -17.13
C THR A 430 4.06 -2.69 -16.66
N ALA A 431 3.91 -1.73 -17.57
CA ALA A 431 3.91 -0.30 -17.25
C ALA A 431 2.81 0.05 -16.24
N ASN A 432 1.59 -0.38 -16.52
CA ASN A 432 0.44 -0.12 -15.67
C ASN A 432 0.59 -0.82 -14.30
N ARG A 433 0.98 -2.10 -14.29
CA ARG A 433 1.15 -2.87 -13.05
C ARG A 433 2.23 -2.30 -12.14
N ALA A 434 3.41 -1.95 -12.68
CA ALA A 434 4.48 -1.38 -11.87
C ALA A 434 4.13 0.02 -11.32
N THR A 435 3.39 0.81 -12.10
CA THR A 435 2.93 2.15 -11.69
C THR A 435 1.86 2.11 -10.61
N LEU A 436 1.10 1.01 -10.51
CA LEU A 436 0.10 0.80 -9.46
C LEU A 436 0.71 0.95 -8.06
N HIS A 437 1.97 0.53 -7.90
CA HIS A 437 2.67 0.62 -6.62
C HIS A 437 2.82 2.05 -6.09
N ILE A 438 3.02 3.05 -6.97
CA ILE A 438 3.27 4.44 -6.59
C ILE A 438 2.02 5.33 -6.69
N ALA A 439 1.00 4.90 -7.44
CA ALA A 439 -0.19 5.70 -7.71
C ALA A 439 -0.91 6.25 -6.45
N PRO A 440 -1.08 5.47 -5.35
CA PRO A 440 -1.68 6.00 -4.13
C PRO A 440 -0.89 7.16 -3.52
N LEU A 441 0.45 7.10 -3.55
CA LEU A 441 1.30 8.17 -3.02
C LEU A 441 1.23 9.44 -3.88
N LEU A 442 1.06 9.31 -5.20
CA LEU A 442 0.83 10.47 -6.07
C LEU A 442 -0.46 11.21 -5.69
N VAL A 443 -1.53 10.47 -5.37
CA VAL A 443 -2.78 11.09 -4.87
C VAL A 443 -2.55 11.78 -3.53
N VAL A 444 -1.93 11.09 -2.56
CA VAL A 444 -1.66 11.67 -1.23
C VAL A 444 -0.82 12.94 -1.36
N LEU A 445 0.28 12.90 -2.11
CA LEU A 445 1.15 14.05 -2.32
C LEU A 445 0.41 15.21 -2.98
N SER A 446 -0.46 14.93 -3.96
CA SER A 446 -1.26 15.94 -4.64
C SER A 446 -2.25 16.62 -3.67
N VAL A 447 -2.95 15.83 -2.83
CA VAL A 447 -3.89 16.37 -1.84
C VAL A 447 -3.16 17.20 -0.78
N LEU A 448 -2.01 16.73 -0.30
CA LEU A 448 -1.21 17.49 0.69
C LEU A 448 -0.62 18.77 0.09
N THR A 449 -0.19 18.73 -1.17
CA THR A 449 0.28 19.93 -1.89
C THR A 449 -0.84 20.96 -2.04
N TRP A 450 -2.04 20.51 -2.45
CA TRP A 450 -3.23 21.36 -2.49
C TRP A 450 -3.58 21.94 -1.12
N HIS A 451 -3.53 21.12 -0.07
CA HIS A 451 -3.79 21.56 1.29
C HIS A 451 -2.82 22.69 1.72
N ARG A 452 -1.51 22.54 1.45
CA ARG A 452 -0.52 23.59 1.73
C ARG A 452 -0.77 24.87 0.94
N LEU A 453 -1.21 24.77 -0.33
CA LEU A 453 -1.61 25.94 -1.11
C LEU A 453 -2.79 26.68 -0.46
N SER A 454 -3.81 25.94 -0.02
CA SER A 454 -5.00 26.54 0.61
C SER A 454 -4.71 27.26 1.92
N LEU A 455 -3.71 26.80 2.69
CA LEU A 455 -3.26 27.46 3.92
C LEU A 455 -2.49 28.77 3.67
N ALA A 456 -1.88 28.93 2.51
CA ALA A 456 -1.10 30.11 2.16
C ALA A 456 -1.93 31.24 1.51
N SER A 457 -3.21 30.99 1.22
CA SER A 457 -4.09 31.99 0.63
C SER A 457 -4.49 33.05 1.68
N PRO A 458 -4.28 34.36 1.43
CA PRO A 458 -4.53 35.44 2.40
C PRO A 458 -6.02 35.68 2.75
N VAL A 459 -6.94 34.90 2.16
CA VAL A 459 -8.39 34.99 2.42
C VAL A 459 -8.75 34.53 3.85
N ALA A 460 -7.89 33.79 4.54
CA ALA A 460 -8.11 33.36 5.92
C ALA A 460 -7.69 34.41 6.98
N SER A 461 -7.05 35.52 6.59
CA SER A 461 -6.59 36.60 7.48
C SER A 461 -7.47 37.85 7.46
N GLY A 462 -8.67 37.77 6.88
CA GLY A 462 -9.63 38.88 6.80
C GLY A 462 -10.50 39.06 8.05
N VAL A 463 -9.90 39.11 9.25
CA VAL A 463 -10.60 39.52 10.48
C VAL A 463 -9.77 40.59 11.20
N ILE A 464 -10.17 41.84 10.96
CA ILE A 464 -10.13 43.03 11.83
C ILE A 464 -8.75 43.59 12.21
N ALA A 465 -8.47 44.79 11.67
CA ALA A 465 -8.02 45.92 12.48
C ALA A 465 -8.79 47.16 12.05
N ALA A 466 -9.97 47.37 12.65
CA ALA A 466 -10.63 48.67 12.61
C ALA A 466 -9.80 49.62 13.47
N ALA A 467 -9.19 50.63 12.83
CA ALA A 467 -8.53 51.72 13.53
C ALA A 467 -9.58 52.56 14.29
N PRO A 468 -9.34 52.98 15.53
CA PRO A 468 -10.24 53.90 16.22
C PRO A 468 -10.14 55.31 15.59
N PRO A 469 -11.24 56.09 15.60
CA PRO A 469 -11.22 57.45 15.09
C PRO A 469 -10.36 58.34 16.01
N ALA A 470 -9.46 59.11 15.41
CA ALA A 470 -8.67 60.12 16.11
C ALA A 470 -9.57 61.25 16.61
N ALA A 471 -9.40 61.61 17.88
CA ALA A 471 -9.95 62.80 18.51
C ALA A 471 -8.93 63.95 18.45
#